data_AF-A0AAE0WG19-F1
#
_entry.id   AF-A0AAE0WG19-F1
#
_cell.length_a   1.000
_cell.length_b   1.000
_cell.length_c   1.000
_cell.angle_alpha   90.00
_cell.angle_beta   90.00
_cell.angle_gamma   90.00
#
_symmetry.space_group_name_H-M   'P 1'
#
loop_
_entity.id
_entity.type
_entity.pdbx_description
1 polymer ?
#
loop_
_entity_poly.entity_id
_entity_poly.type
_entity_poly.pdbx_seq_one_letter_code
_entity_poly.pdbx_strand_id
1 'polypeptide(L)'
;MHLTRDGPKPKCFFTQANLPTFVDHDHPPIKKQPLATVVKQNFTHTLDLIVPDTHLDKLNAALTKGPGDLHYARVYMKLSEILDGDFFNTYIKSDDILMLSEGRPGIDHMYSLCEGVLRLEVDRPAFERTGLPGTAIPSQGRKHVKSRYAIEVNLRLPSMVSGKPGFDRLVWACRNVLNRSVAWLIYNSKSPGDFSGPISSHQPSIRAIEAEISHTKARTMPARPGVVDEHDFDEATALLEWMTLVASGSVRALPLASEHEMSGVESSGVSALRWHGFIPSSFVIGILLPALKVCSNDWFAMIATSFDGSAYATMKSEDHIMVWEFTD
;
A
#
# COMPACT_ATOMS: atom_id res chain seq x y z
N MET A 1 13.89 -21.20 -26.02
CA MET A 1 14.95 -20.32 -25.49
C MET A 1 14.74 -20.22 -23.98
N HIS A 2 15.37 -21.11 -23.21
CA HIS A 2 15.18 -21.19 -21.75
C HIS A 2 16.00 -20.08 -21.08
N LEU A 3 15.34 -19.01 -20.65
CA LEU A 3 15.89 -18.08 -19.66
C LEU A 3 15.73 -18.73 -18.29
N THR A 4 16.73 -19.50 -17.86
CA THR A 4 16.89 -19.88 -16.46
C THR A 4 17.18 -18.61 -15.67
N ARG A 5 16.14 -17.99 -15.09
CA ARG A 5 16.29 -16.90 -14.11
C ARG A 5 16.88 -17.51 -12.84
N ASP A 6 18.19 -17.35 -12.67
CA ASP A 6 18.96 -17.80 -11.52
C ASP A 6 18.88 -16.78 -10.36
N GLY A 7 17.65 -16.57 -9.87
CA GLY A 7 17.34 -15.74 -8.72
C GLY A 7 16.28 -16.40 -7.85
N PRO A 8 16.16 -16.05 -6.55
CA PRO A 8 15.07 -16.59 -5.74
C PRO A 8 13.73 -16.25 -6.38
N LYS A 9 12.85 -17.26 -6.44
CA LYS A 9 11.49 -17.07 -6.94
C LYS A 9 10.76 -16.10 -6.00
N PRO A 10 9.99 -15.14 -6.53
CA PRO A 10 9.16 -14.28 -5.68
C PRO A 10 8.24 -15.16 -4.83
N LYS A 11 8.10 -14.82 -3.54
CA LYS A 11 7.27 -15.57 -2.61
C LYS A 11 5.89 -14.91 -2.55
N CYS A 12 4.88 -15.69 -2.94
CA CYS A 12 3.49 -15.36 -2.67
C CYS A 12 3.04 -16.24 -1.50
N PHE A 13 2.63 -15.61 -0.40
CA PHE A 13 2.06 -16.31 0.74
C PHE A 13 0.54 -16.30 0.61
N PHE A 14 -0.09 -17.46 0.76
CA PHE A 14 -1.53 -17.61 0.80
C PHE A 14 -1.98 -17.90 2.22
N THR A 15 -3.08 -17.29 2.66
CA THR A 15 -3.65 -17.51 3.99
C THR A 15 -5.16 -17.38 3.93
N GLN A 16 -5.86 -18.30 4.58
CA GLN A 16 -7.30 -18.21 4.80
C GLN A 16 -7.56 -17.80 6.25
N ALA A 17 -8.54 -16.92 6.44
CA ALA A 17 -8.98 -16.50 7.75
C ALA A 17 -10.50 -16.37 7.79
N ASN A 18 -11.06 -16.51 8.99
CA ASN A 18 -12.45 -16.16 9.22
C ASN A 18 -12.55 -14.66 9.51
N LEU A 19 -13.57 -14.03 8.94
CA LEU A 19 -13.89 -12.66 9.29
C LEU A 19 -14.20 -12.57 10.79
N PRO A 20 -13.81 -11.46 11.46
CA PRO A 20 -14.21 -11.23 12.83
C PRO A 20 -15.74 -11.28 12.94
N THR A 21 -16.27 -12.03 13.91
CA THR A 21 -17.71 -12.13 14.20
C THR A 21 -18.39 -10.78 14.42
N PHE A 22 -17.60 -9.77 14.81
CA PHE A 22 -18.00 -8.38 14.89
C PHE A 22 -16.88 -7.50 14.34
N VAL A 23 -17.20 -6.67 13.36
CA VAL A 23 -16.35 -5.58 12.88
C VAL A 23 -16.96 -4.29 13.36
N ASP A 24 -16.37 -3.72 14.41
CA ASP A 24 -16.67 -2.35 14.81
C ASP A 24 -16.14 -1.42 13.71
N HIS A 25 -17.04 -0.66 13.08
CA HIS A 25 -16.66 0.26 12.02
C HIS A 25 -15.93 1.50 12.55
N ASP A 26 -16.17 1.87 13.81
CA ASP A 26 -15.53 3.01 14.46
C ASP A 26 -14.17 2.60 15.06
N HIS A 27 -14.05 1.32 15.44
CA HIS A 27 -12.83 0.73 16.02
C HIS A 27 -12.45 -0.61 15.37
N PRO A 28 -12.05 -0.61 14.08
CA PRO A 28 -11.82 -1.84 13.34
C PRO A 28 -10.70 -2.68 13.96
N PRO A 29 -10.81 -4.02 13.97
CA PRO A 29 -9.81 -4.91 14.58
C PRO A 29 -8.55 -5.01 13.70
N ILE A 30 -7.73 -3.97 13.69
CA ILE A 30 -6.53 -3.80 12.84
C ILE A 30 -5.46 -4.89 13.00
N LYS A 31 -5.57 -5.75 14.02
CA LYS A 31 -4.66 -6.89 14.26
C LYS A 31 -5.15 -8.20 13.64
N LYS A 32 -6.36 -8.23 13.08
CA LYS A 32 -6.96 -9.41 12.46
C LYS A 32 -6.98 -9.25 10.94
N GLN A 33 -6.94 -10.37 10.22
CA GLN A 33 -7.11 -10.35 8.78
C GLN A 33 -8.54 -9.91 8.41
N PRO A 34 -8.73 -9.16 7.30
CA PRO A 34 -7.71 -8.69 6.34
C PRO A 34 -7.02 -7.38 6.75
N LEU A 35 -7.47 -6.73 7.83
CA LEU A 35 -7.06 -5.39 8.21
C LEU A 35 -5.56 -5.32 8.58
N ALA A 36 -5.03 -6.40 9.19
CA ALA A 36 -3.61 -6.51 9.51
C ALA A 36 -2.72 -6.40 8.26
N THR A 37 -3.11 -7.04 7.16
CA THR A 37 -2.39 -6.95 5.88
C THR A 37 -2.46 -5.53 5.30
N VAL A 38 -3.63 -4.89 5.37
CA VAL A 38 -3.80 -3.50 4.90
C VAL A 38 -2.91 -2.53 5.69
N VAL A 39 -2.87 -2.66 7.02
CA VAL A 39 -2.09 -1.78 7.90
C VAL A 39 -0.58 -1.97 7.71
N LYS A 40 -0.13 -3.19 7.40
CA LYS A 40 1.28 -3.50 7.16
C LYS A 40 1.85 -2.75 5.95
N GLN A 41 1.00 -2.39 4.98
CA GLN A 41 1.39 -1.59 3.81
C GLN A 41 1.04 -0.11 4.05
N ASN A 42 2.02 0.67 4.57
CA ASN A 42 1.84 2.07 4.94
C ASN A 42 1.32 2.95 3.79
N PHE A 43 1.78 2.68 2.57
CA PHE A 43 1.42 3.42 1.36
C PHE A 43 1.10 2.44 0.23
N THR A 44 0.04 2.75 -0.49
CA THR A 44 -0.44 2.02 -1.66
C THR A 44 -0.34 2.93 -2.88
N HIS A 45 0.23 2.40 -3.96
CA HIS A 45 0.32 3.08 -5.24
C HIS A 45 -0.94 2.88 -6.08
N THR A 46 -1.40 1.64 -6.17
CA THR A 46 -2.64 1.29 -6.89
C THR A 46 -3.49 0.39 -6.03
N LEU A 47 -4.76 0.77 -5.89
CA LEU A 47 -5.79 0.01 -5.20
C LEU A 47 -6.90 -0.31 -6.20
N ASP A 48 -7.23 -1.59 -6.35
CA ASP A 48 -8.36 -2.07 -7.14
C ASP A 48 -9.37 -2.73 -6.20
N LEU A 49 -10.65 -2.38 -6.32
CA LEU A 49 -11.77 -3.04 -5.66
C LEU A 49 -12.71 -3.60 -6.73
N ILE A 50 -12.91 -4.91 -6.69
CA ILE A 50 -13.73 -5.67 -7.61
C ILE A 50 -14.99 -6.11 -6.87
N VAL A 51 -16.15 -5.75 -7.42
CA VAL A 51 -17.47 -6.09 -6.85
C VAL A 51 -18.45 -6.52 -7.94
N PRO A 52 -19.46 -7.34 -7.60
CA PRO A 52 -20.61 -7.55 -8.47
C PRO A 52 -21.30 -6.22 -8.83
N ASP A 53 -21.74 -6.09 -10.09
CA ASP A 53 -22.42 -4.88 -10.59
C ASP A 53 -23.65 -4.51 -9.73
N THR A 54 -24.32 -5.51 -9.16
CA THR A 54 -25.49 -5.34 -8.28
C THR A 54 -25.20 -4.55 -7.01
N HIS A 55 -23.93 -4.44 -6.61
CA HIS A 55 -23.49 -3.74 -5.40
C HIS A 55 -22.84 -2.39 -5.69
N LEU A 56 -22.52 -2.08 -6.95
CA LEU A 56 -21.77 -0.88 -7.32
C LEU A 56 -22.45 0.42 -6.83
N ASP A 57 -23.76 0.57 -7.07
CA ASP A 57 -24.49 1.78 -6.67
C ASP A 57 -24.52 1.96 -5.13
N LYS A 58 -24.74 0.86 -4.40
CA LYS A 58 -24.75 0.86 -2.93
C LYS A 58 -23.36 1.18 -2.38
N LEU A 59 -22.32 0.64 -3.00
CA LEU A 59 -20.94 0.90 -2.66
C LEU A 59 -20.59 2.37 -2.90
N ASN A 60 -20.87 2.91 -4.09
CA ASN A 60 -20.64 4.33 -4.39
C ASN A 60 -21.33 5.24 -3.37
N ALA A 61 -22.61 4.97 -3.05
CA ALA A 61 -23.34 5.74 -2.04
C ALA A 61 -22.72 5.63 -0.63
N ALA A 62 -22.13 4.48 -0.29
CA ALA A 62 -21.41 4.30 0.98
C ALA A 62 -20.05 5.02 0.97
N LEU A 63 -19.33 5.01 -0.17
CA LEU A 63 -18.03 5.66 -0.33
C LEU A 63 -18.14 7.19 -0.31
N THR A 64 -19.21 7.76 -0.87
CA THR A 64 -19.48 9.22 -0.77
C THR A 64 -19.68 9.68 0.68
N LYS A 65 -20.13 8.78 1.57
CA LYS A 65 -20.24 9.04 3.02
C LYS A 65 -19.03 8.56 3.81
N GLY A 66 -18.10 7.89 3.14
CA GLY A 66 -17.01 7.12 3.73
C GLY A 66 -15.72 7.93 3.83
N PRO A 67 -14.59 7.46 3.27
CA PRO A 67 -13.26 8.00 3.56
C PRO A 67 -12.99 9.43 3.08
N GLY A 68 -13.95 10.06 2.40
CA GLY A 68 -13.82 11.41 1.84
C GLY A 68 -12.94 11.44 0.59
N ASP A 69 -12.64 12.65 0.12
CA ASP A 69 -11.82 12.86 -1.07
C ASP A 69 -10.34 12.65 -0.75
N LEU A 70 -9.69 11.79 -1.52
CA LEU A 70 -8.27 11.49 -1.33
C LEU A 70 -7.41 12.51 -2.08
N HIS A 71 -6.61 13.26 -1.32
CA HIS A 71 -5.67 14.23 -1.86
C HIS A 71 -4.26 13.96 -1.36
N TYR A 72 -3.28 14.02 -2.25
CA TYR A 72 -1.87 14.06 -1.89
C TYR A 72 -1.18 15.23 -2.58
N ALA A 73 -0.05 15.66 -2.05
CA ALA A 73 0.77 16.70 -2.64
C ALA A 73 2.11 16.12 -3.11
N ARG A 74 2.64 16.72 -4.19
CA ARG A 74 4.03 16.55 -4.58
C ARG A 74 4.79 17.84 -4.29
N VAL A 75 5.90 17.74 -3.56
CA VAL A 75 6.82 18.88 -3.28
C VAL A 75 8.25 18.52 -3.64
N TYR A 76 9.10 19.52 -3.81
CA TYR A 76 10.55 19.33 -3.91
C TYR A 76 11.23 19.97 -2.71
N MET A 77 11.89 19.14 -1.91
CA MET A 77 12.56 19.60 -0.69
C MET A 77 13.68 18.66 -0.27
N LYS A 78 14.60 19.16 0.53
CA LYS A 78 15.69 18.39 1.12
C LYS A 78 15.21 17.68 2.39
N LEU A 79 15.83 16.55 2.70
CA LEU A 79 15.58 15.83 3.95
C LEU A 79 15.83 16.69 5.20
N SER A 80 16.80 17.61 5.14
CA SER A 80 17.10 18.51 6.26
C SER A 80 15.98 19.50 6.56
N GLU A 81 15.15 19.84 5.57
CA GLU A 81 14.04 20.80 5.72
C GLU A 81 12.85 20.15 6.48
N ILE A 82 12.73 18.83 6.42
CA ILE A 82 11.77 18.04 7.22
C ILE A 82 12.14 18.08 8.72
N LEU A 83 13.44 18.16 9.01
CA LEU A 83 13.97 18.19 10.38
C LEU A 83 14.09 19.62 10.93
N ASP A 84 13.68 20.63 10.17
CA ASP A 84 13.86 22.03 10.53
C ASP A 84 12.60 22.63 11.16
N GLY A 85 12.85 23.57 12.08
CA GLY A 85 11.91 24.35 12.89
C GLY A 85 10.43 23.99 12.75
N ASP A 86 9.72 24.79 11.95
CA ASP A 86 8.26 24.77 11.90
C ASP A 86 7.72 23.48 11.27
N PHE A 87 8.37 22.94 10.23
CA PHE A 87 7.92 21.69 9.62
C PHE A 87 7.94 20.55 10.64
N PHE A 88 9.06 20.43 11.36
CA PHE A 88 9.26 19.37 12.35
C PHE A 88 8.25 19.48 13.51
N ASN A 89 8.03 20.68 14.03
CA ASN A 89 7.11 20.88 15.15
C ASN A 89 5.65 20.70 14.74
N THR A 90 5.26 21.22 13.57
CA THR A 90 3.88 21.13 13.07
C THR A 90 3.55 19.70 12.68
N TYR A 91 4.28 19.09 11.74
CA TYR A 91 3.85 17.84 11.11
C TYR A 91 4.39 16.57 11.77
N ILE A 92 5.50 16.64 12.51
CA ILE A 92 6.10 15.44 13.11
C ILE A 92 5.75 15.32 14.60
N LYS A 93 5.86 16.42 15.36
CA LYS A 93 5.58 16.41 16.80
C LYS A 93 4.10 16.55 17.11
N SER A 94 3.41 17.45 16.41
CA SER A 94 2.02 17.80 16.73
C SER A 94 1.01 17.08 15.86
N ASP A 95 1.39 16.75 14.62
CA ASP A 95 0.54 16.10 13.63
C ASP A 95 1.10 14.74 13.17
N ASP A 96 0.38 14.11 12.26
CA ASP A 96 0.76 12.91 11.55
C ASP A 96 0.71 13.15 10.05
N ILE A 97 1.88 13.03 9.42
CA ILE A 97 2.06 13.19 7.99
C ILE A 97 2.72 11.92 7.44
N LEU A 98 2.22 11.46 6.29
CA LEU A 98 2.88 10.40 5.53
C LEU A 98 3.70 11.05 4.42
N MET A 99 4.94 10.61 4.27
CA MET A 99 5.82 11.07 3.21
C MET A 99 6.60 9.92 2.58
N LEU A 100 6.77 9.98 1.27
CA LEU A 100 7.61 9.06 0.50
C LEU A 100 8.41 9.85 -0.53
N SER A 101 9.73 9.68 -0.54
CA SER A 101 10.59 10.29 -1.55
C SER A 101 10.53 9.53 -2.87
N GLU A 102 10.85 10.20 -3.97
CA GLU A 102 11.15 9.52 -5.23
C GLU A 102 12.40 8.62 -5.10
N GLY A 103 12.46 7.60 -5.95
CA GLY A 103 13.60 6.69 -6.04
C GLY A 103 13.16 5.30 -6.50
N ARG A 104 14.08 4.54 -7.11
CA ARG A 104 13.85 3.14 -7.43
C ARG A 104 14.25 2.26 -6.24
N PRO A 105 13.34 1.40 -5.76
CA PRO A 105 13.62 0.43 -4.70
C PRO A 105 14.87 -0.40 -5.00
N GLY A 106 15.71 -0.58 -3.97
CA GLY A 106 16.95 -1.35 -4.10
C GLY A 106 18.07 -0.67 -4.90
N ILE A 107 17.84 0.50 -5.51
CA ILE A 107 18.82 1.19 -6.36
C ILE A 107 19.14 2.57 -5.80
N ASP A 108 18.17 3.48 -5.79
CA ASP A 108 18.37 4.88 -5.40
C ASP A 108 18.27 5.05 -3.88
N HIS A 109 18.68 6.19 -3.33
CA HIS A 109 18.36 6.50 -1.93
C HIS A 109 16.86 6.78 -1.82
N MET A 110 16.22 6.18 -0.83
CA MET A 110 14.78 6.33 -0.59
C MET A 110 14.54 6.69 0.85
N TYR A 111 13.55 7.55 1.08
CA TYR A 111 13.22 8.06 2.39
C TYR A 111 11.70 7.98 2.57
N SER A 112 11.27 7.54 3.74
CA SER A 112 9.85 7.54 4.10
C SER A 112 9.66 8.05 5.52
N LEU A 113 8.56 8.75 5.75
CA LEU A 113 8.10 9.19 7.06
C LEU A 113 6.71 8.62 7.28
N CYS A 114 6.56 7.76 8.27
CA CYS A 114 5.28 7.18 8.65
C CYS A 114 5.20 7.17 10.18
N GLU A 115 4.11 7.69 10.75
CA GLU A 115 3.87 7.71 12.20
C GLU A 115 5.01 8.34 13.02
N GLY A 116 5.69 9.34 12.44
CA GLY A 116 6.86 10.01 13.05
C GLY A 116 8.15 9.19 13.02
N VAL A 117 8.17 8.03 12.37
CA VAL A 117 9.37 7.24 12.11
C VAL A 117 9.92 7.59 10.73
N LEU A 118 11.12 8.18 10.71
CA LEU A 118 11.88 8.44 9.49
C LEU A 118 12.74 7.24 9.17
N ARG A 119 12.48 6.60 8.03
CA ARG A 119 13.27 5.50 7.48
C ARG A 119 14.09 6.02 6.30
N LEU A 120 15.41 5.80 6.36
CA LEU A 120 16.36 6.14 5.32
C LEU A 120 16.95 4.86 4.76
N GLU A 121 16.68 4.58 3.49
CA GLU A 121 17.31 3.50 2.77
C GLU A 121 18.41 4.07 1.88
N VAL A 122 19.64 3.66 2.15
CA VAL A 122 20.82 4.21 1.49
C VAL A 122 21.77 3.11 1.05
N ASP A 123 22.65 3.44 0.11
CA ASP A 123 23.76 2.56 -0.26
C ASP A 123 24.85 2.55 0.82
N ARG A 124 25.71 1.53 0.76
CA ARG A 124 26.81 1.37 1.72
C ARG A 124 27.69 2.63 1.87
N PRO A 125 28.16 3.29 0.79
CA PRO A 125 29.00 4.47 0.93
C PRO A 125 28.30 5.67 1.60
N ALA A 126 26.99 5.86 1.39
CA ALA A 126 26.26 6.90 2.11
C ALA A 126 26.06 6.50 3.57
N PHE A 127 25.69 5.25 3.86
CA PHE A 127 25.53 4.73 5.22
C PHE A 127 26.78 4.95 6.09
N GLU A 128 27.96 4.55 5.59
CA GLU A 128 29.22 4.71 6.33
C GLU A 128 29.55 6.20 6.58
N ARG A 129 29.20 7.10 5.64
CA ARG A 129 29.41 8.54 5.79
C ARG A 129 28.42 9.22 6.72
N THR A 130 27.17 8.76 6.81
CA THR A 130 26.22 9.33 7.79
C THR A 130 26.66 9.01 9.21
N GLY A 131 27.28 7.84 9.42
CA GLY A 131 27.65 7.33 10.74
C GLY A 131 26.45 7.10 11.65
N LEU A 132 25.25 6.98 11.08
CA LEU A 132 24.02 6.69 11.82
C LEU A 132 23.89 5.18 12.03
N PRO A 133 23.30 4.73 13.16
CA PRO A 133 23.01 3.32 13.37
C PRO A 133 21.95 2.85 12.37
N GLY A 134 22.13 1.66 11.79
CA GLY A 134 21.19 1.07 10.85
C GLY A 134 21.45 -0.41 10.63
N THR A 135 20.53 -1.08 9.94
CA THR A 135 20.58 -2.50 9.64
C THR A 135 20.82 -2.73 8.15
N ALA A 136 21.54 -3.81 7.81
CA ALA A 136 21.69 -4.19 6.41
C ALA A 136 20.35 -4.72 5.88
N ILE A 137 19.92 -4.23 4.72
CA ILE A 137 18.78 -4.76 3.99
C ILE A 137 19.28 -6.02 3.27
N PRO A 138 18.73 -7.21 3.55
CA PRO A 138 19.17 -8.44 2.91
C PRO A 138 18.97 -8.34 1.40
N SER A 139 20.06 -8.44 0.62
CA SER A 139 19.91 -8.74 -0.80
C SER A 139 19.41 -10.17 -0.89
N GLN A 140 18.17 -10.40 -1.33
CA GLN A 140 17.58 -11.73 -1.50
C GLN A 140 18.39 -12.57 -2.51
N GLY A 141 19.55 -13.11 -2.13
CA GLY A 141 20.41 -13.98 -2.96
C GLY A 141 21.00 -13.34 -4.23
N ARG A 142 20.68 -12.09 -4.59
CA ARG A 142 21.17 -11.45 -5.82
C ARG A 142 22.63 -11.01 -5.67
N LYS A 143 23.57 -11.86 -6.10
CA LYS A 143 25.04 -11.69 -6.04
C LYS A 143 25.56 -10.36 -6.62
N HIS A 144 24.79 -9.69 -7.46
CA HIS A 144 25.18 -8.44 -8.15
C HIS A 144 24.52 -7.17 -7.59
N VAL A 145 23.67 -7.27 -6.55
CA VAL A 145 23.03 -6.08 -5.95
C VAL A 145 23.93 -5.51 -4.87
N LYS A 146 24.23 -4.21 -4.95
CA LYS A 146 25.01 -3.49 -3.93
C LYS A 146 24.32 -3.61 -2.57
N SER A 147 25.08 -3.90 -1.52
CA SER A 147 24.55 -3.94 -0.15
C SER A 147 23.93 -2.58 0.22
N ARG A 148 22.73 -2.63 0.78
CA ARG A 148 21.95 -1.46 1.21
C ARG A 148 21.67 -1.51 2.71
N TYR A 149 21.40 -0.36 3.28
CA TYR A 149 21.18 -0.20 4.71
C TYR A 149 19.92 0.62 4.96
N ALA A 150 19.14 0.20 5.96
CA ALA A 150 18.00 0.93 6.50
C ALA A 150 18.39 1.58 7.83
N ILE A 151 18.22 2.89 7.93
CA ILE A 151 18.34 3.65 9.18
C ILE A 151 16.93 4.07 9.57
N GLU A 152 16.48 3.69 10.76
CA GLU A 152 15.17 4.06 11.28
C GLU A 152 15.33 4.94 12.52
N VAL A 153 14.68 6.11 12.50
CA VAL A 153 14.72 7.05 13.61
C VAL A 153 13.30 7.48 13.95
N ASN A 154 12.87 7.18 15.17
CA ASN A 154 11.63 7.73 15.70
C ASN A 154 11.85 9.20 16.10
N LEU A 155 11.36 10.11 15.28
CA LEU A 155 11.50 11.56 15.44
C LEU A 155 10.62 12.12 16.56
N ARG A 156 9.67 11.35 17.11
CA ARG A 156 8.81 11.77 18.22
C ARG A 156 9.45 11.56 19.59
N LEU A 157 10.58 10.85 19.67
CA LEU A 157 11.29 10.66 20.94
C LEU A 157 11.70 12.01 21.58
N PRO A 158 11.72 12.11 22.93
CA PRO A 158 12.16 13.34 23.62
C PRO A 158 13.62 13.73 23.33
N SER A 159 14.45 12.78 22.90
CA SER A 159 15.83 13.02 22.48
C SER A 159 15.97 13.63 21.08
N MET A 160 14.88 13.68 20.31
CA MET A 160 14.85 14.25 18.95
C MET A 160 14.45 15.71 19.01
N VAL A 161 15.39 16.51 19.52
CA VAL A 161 15.32 17.97 19.67
C VAL A 161 16.73 18.54 19.51
N SER A 162 16.81 19.78 19.03
CA SER A 162 18.08 20.49 18.79
C SER A 162 18.97 20.55 20.04
N GLY A 163 20.28 20.36 19.85
CA GLY A 163 21.26 20.36 20.94
C GLY A 163 21.45 18.99 21.61
N LYS A 164 20.69 17.97 21.21
CA LYS A 164 20.94 16.58 21.60
C LYS A 164 21.86 15.92 20.57
N PRO A 165 22.94 15.23 21.00
CA PRO A 165 23.93 14.67 20.07
C PRO A 165 23.35 13.75 19.00
N GLY A 166 22.34 12.94 19.34
CA GLY A 166 21.70 12.04 18.39
C GLY A 166 20.93 12.78 17.29
N PHE A 167 20.17 13.81 17.66
CA PHE A 167 19.42 14.63 16.71
C PHE A 167 20.35 15.50 15.87
N ASP A 168 21.34 16.14 16.48
CA ASP A 168 22.30 16.97 15.77
C ASP A 168 23.11 16.16 14.75
N ARG A 169 23.43 14.88 15.06
CA ARG A 169 24.07 13.96 14.13
C ARG A 169 23.16 13.61 12.94
N LEU A 170 21.87 13.38 13.18
CA LEU A 170 20.90 13.15 12.12
C LEU A 170 20.79 14.39 11.21
N VAL A 171 20.64 15.58 11.80
CA VAL A 171 20.60 16.85 11.06
C VAL A 171 21.89 17.05 10.25
N TRP A 172 23.06 16.77 10.83
CA TRP A 172 24.34 16.82 10.12
C TRP A 172 24.36 15.87 8.93
N ALA A 173 23.93 14.61 9.10
CA ALA A 173 23.89 13.63 8.02
C ALA A 173 22.98 14.09 6.87
N CYS A 174 21.81 14.67 7.18
CA CYS A 174 20.88 15.19 6.19
C CYS A 174 21.42 16.43 5.46
N ARG A 175 22.21 17.29 6.13
CA ARG A 175 22.78 18.50 5.53
C ARG A 175 24.06 18.26 4.73
N ASN A 176 24.84 17.24 5.07
CA ASN A 176 26.19 17.04 4.51
C ASN A 176 26.30 15.80 3.62
N VAL A 177 25.52 14.75 3.90
CA VAL A 177 25.60 13.47 3.17
C VAL A 177 24.36 13.27 2.28
N LEU A 178 23.16 13.41 2.85
CA LEU A 178 21.86 13.19 2.20
C LEU A 178 21.22 14.54 1.80
N ASN A 179 22.02 15.41 1.20
CA ASN A 179 21.72 16.84 1.06
C ASN A 179 21.05 17.22 -0.28
N ARG A 180 20.73 16.23 -1.10
CA ARG A 180 20.06 16.44 -2.38
C ARG A 180 18.59 16.77 -2.13
N SER A 181 18.08 17.71 -2.92
CA SER A 181 16.64 17.92 -3.03
C SER A 181 16.05 16.76 -3.83
N VAL A 182 14.94 16.22 -3.37
CA VAL A 182 14.21 15.14 -4.02
C VAL A 182 12.74 15.49 -4.08
N ALA A 183 12.01 14.88 -5.01
CA ALA A 183 10.55 14.94 -4.99
C ALA A 183 10.02 14.09 -3.83
N TRP A 184 9.00 14.61 -3.14
CA TRP A 184 8.27 13.92 -2.10
C TRP A 184 6.80 13.85 -2.45
N LEU A 185 6.19 12.70 -2.19
CA LEU A 185 4.75 12.52 -2.09
C LEU A 185 4.36 12.69 -0.62
N ILE A 186 3.30 13.45 -0.37
CA ILE A 186 2.89 13.84 0.98
C ILE A 186 1.39 13.68 1.14
N TYR A 187 0.98 13.08 2.25
CA TYR A 187 -0.41 12.98 2.68
C TYR A 187 -0.55 13.47 4.12
N ASN A 188 -1.49 14.38 4.37
CA ASN A 188 -1.81 14.91 5.70
C ASN A 188 -2.94 14.07 6.32
N SER A 189 -2.65 13.33 7.39
CA SER A 189 -3.62 12.40 7.99
C SER A 189 -4.76 13.09 8.73
N LYS A 190 -4.50 14.22 9.39
CA LYS A 190 -5.54 14.91 10.19
C LYS A 190 -6.42 15.83 9.37
N SER A 191 -5.84 16.48 8.37
CA SER A 191 -6.56 17.38 7.47
C SER A 191 -6.25 17.00 6.01
N PRO A 192 -6.85 15.92 5.49
CA PRO A 192 -6.65 15.51 4.11
C PRO A 192 -6.98 16.64 3.13
N GLY A 193 -6.08 16.91 2.18
CA GLY A 193 -6.22 18.02 1.23
C GLY A 193 -5.78 19.40 1.73
N ASP A 194 -5.56 19.57 3.04
CA ASP A 194 -5.00 20.80 3.59
C ASP A 194 -3.47 20.75 3.59
N PHE A 195 -2.88 21.53 2.68
CA PHE A 195 -1.44 21.76 2.57
C PHE A 195 -1.09 23.23 2.87
N SER A 196 -1.88 23.88 3.73
CA SER A 196 -1.52 25.16 4.35
C SER A 196 -0.44 24.96 5.43
N GLY A 197 0.26 26.04 5.81
CA GLY A 197 1.33 25.98 6.82
C GLY A 197 2.74 25.83 6.24
N PRO A 198 3.71 25.25 7.00
CA PRO A 198 5.12 25.22 6.59
C PRO A 198 5.38 24.60 5.23
N ILE A 199 4.56 23.60 4.83
CA ILE A 199 4.68 22.93 3.53
C ILE A 199 4.40 23.85 2.34
N SER A 200 3.60 24.93 2.53
CA SER A 200 3.24 25.87 1.47
C SER A 200 4.44 26.62 0.90
N SER A 201 5.50 26.78 1.70
CA SER A 201 6.78 27.37 1.27
C SER A 201 7.45 26.58 0.14
N HIS A 202 7.13 25.28 0.02
CA HIS A 202 7.64 24.38 -1.01
C HIS A 202 6.74 24.26 -2.24
N GLN A 203 5.70 25.11 -2.35
CA GLN A 203 4.78 25.17 -3.49
C GLN A 203 4.20 23.79 -3.87
N PRO A 204 3.42 23.16 -2.98
CA PRO A 204 2.88 21.82 -3.20
C PRO A 204 2.00 21.73 -4.44
N SER A 205 2.28 20.75 -5.29
CA SER A 205 1.41 20.36 -6.40
C SER A 205 0.40 19.34 -5.90
N ILE A 206 -0.82 19.81 -5.60
CA ILE A 206 -1.91 18.99 -5.08
C ILE A 206 -2.50 18.11 -6.19
N ARG A 207 -2.82 16.86 -5.86
CA ARG A 207 -3.43 15.86 -6.73
C ARG A 207 -4.62 15.22 -6.00
N ALA A 208 -5.79 15.32 -6.61
CA ALA A 208 -6.96 14.55 -6.20
C ALA A 208 -6.89 13.16 -6.83
N ILE A 209 -7.27 12.13 -6.06
CA ILE A 209 -7.42 10.75 -6.53
C ILE A 209 -8.91 10.43 -6.50
N GLU A 210 -9.45 10.10 -7.68
CA GLU A 210 -10.81 9.63 -7.84
C GLU A 210 -10.81 8.15 -8.24
N ALA A 211 -11.93 7.48 -8.02
CA ALA A 211 -12.11 6.10 -8.44
C ALA A 211 -12.37 6.05 -9.96
N GLU A 212 -11.48 5.42 -10.71
CA GLU A 212 -11.73 5.05 -12.10
C GLU A 212 -12.58 3.77 -12.12
N ILE A 213 -13.80 3.85 -12.64
CA ILE A 213 -14.71 2.70 -12.72
C ILE A 213 -14.59 2.07 -14.10
N SER A 214 -14.30 0.77 -14.13
CA SER A 214 -14.32 -0.04 -15.33
C SER A 214 -15.34 -1.17 -15.21
N HIS A 215 -16.18 -1.30 -16.22
CA HIS A 215 -17.16 -2.38 -16.30
C HIS A 215 -16.59 -3.51 -17.15
N THR A 216 -16.44 -4.68 -16.56
CA THR A 216 -16.02 -5.87 -17.29
C THR A 216 -17.22 -6.78 -17.47
N LYS A 217 -17.66 -6.97 -18.72
CA LYS A 217 -18.56 -8.07 -19.08
C LYS A 217 -17.74 -9.36 -19.00
N ALA A 218 -17.47 -9.84 -17.79
CA ALA A 218 -16.80 -11.12 -17.59
C ALA A 218 -17.71 -12.19 -18.21
N ARG A 219 -17.26 -12.78 -19.34
CA ARG A 219 -18.04 -13.80 -20.05
C ARG A 219 -18.11 -15.12 -19.28
N THR A 220 -17.31 -15.26 -18.23
CA THR A 220 -17.31 -16.42 -17.34
C THR A 220 -16.81 -15.95 -15.98
N MET A 221 -17.74 -15.68 -15.07
CA MET A 221 -17.47 -15.53 -13.65
C MET A 221 -17.37 -16.94 -13.04
N PRO A 222 -16.45 -17.20 -12.09
CA PRO A 222 -16.62 -18.29 -11.16
C PRO A 222 -18.04 -18.26 -10.58
N ALA A 223 -18.72 -19.40 -10.55
CA ALA A 223 -20.04 -19.54 -9.94
C ALA A 223 -19.98 -19.24 -8.43
N ARG A 224 -19.87 -17.96 -8.02
CA ARG A 224 -19.48 -17.53 -6.68
C ARG A 224 -18.14 -18.16 -6.25
N PRO A 225 -17.04 -17.40 -6.17
CA PRO A 225 -15.74 -17.92 -5.76
C PRO A 225 -15.87 -18.67 -4.42
N GLY A 226 -15.72 -20.00 -4.45
CA GLY A 226 -15.86 -20.85 -3.29
C GLY A 226 -14.75 -20.59 -2.27
N VAL A 227 -14.90 -21.19 -1.09
CA VAL A 227 -13.79 -21.26 -0.13
C VAL A 227 -12.77 -22.23 -0.70
N VAL A 228 -11.59 -21.72 -1.05
CA VAL A 228 -10.47 -22.53 -1.54
C VAL A 228 -9.77 -23.20 -0.36
N ASP A 229 -9.45 -24.49 -0.46
CA ASP A 229 -8.65 -25.17 0.56
C ASP A 229 -7.24 -24.55 0.64
N GLU A 230 -6.71 -24.31 1.85
CA GLU A 230 -5.36 -23.75 2.05
C GLU A 230 -4.24 -24.53 1.35
N HIS A 231 -4.47 -25.81 1.04
CA HIS A 231 -3.53 -26.68 0.35
C HIS A 231 -3.77 -26.77 -1.16
N ASP A 232 -4.88 -26.24 -1.67
CA ASP A 232 -5.15 -26.18 -3.11
C ASP A 232 -4.53 -24.92 -3.72
N PHE A 233 -3.22 -24.99 -3.90
CA PHE A 233 -2.45 -23.90 -4.50
C PHE A 233 -2.86 -23.62 -5.96
N ASP A 234 -3.39 -24.60 -6.68
CA ASP A 234 -3.75 -24.46 -8.09
C ASP A 234 -5.02 -23.61 -8.20
N GLU A 235 -6.05 -23.90 -7.40
CA GLU A 235 -7.27 -23.09 -7.33
C GLU A 235 -6.98 -21.69 -6.78
N ALA A 236 -6.16 -21.56 -5.73
CA ALA A 236 -5.79 -20.27 -5.16
C ALA A 236 -5.02 -19.39 -6.15
N THR A 237 -4.13 -19.99 -6.94
CA THR A 237 -3.38 -19.30 -8.00
C THR A 237 -4.29 -18.86 -9.13
N ALA A 238 -5.22 -19.74 -9.54
CA ALA A 238 -6.14 -19.45 -10.62
C ALA A 238 -7.15 -18.36 -10.26
N LEU A 239 -7.60 -18.32 -9.01
CA LEU A 239 -8.43 -17.24 -8.48
C LEU A 239 -7.68 -15.90 -8.48
N LEU A 240 -6.41 -15.90 -8.05
CA LEU A 240 -5.55 -14.73 -8.09
C LEU A 240 -5.30 -14.22 -9.52
N GLU A 241 -5.04 -15.13 -10.46
CA GLU A 241 -4.94 -14.79 -11.88
C GLU A 241 -6.23 -14.15 -12.40
N TRP A 242 -7.38 -14.73 -12.08
CA TRP A 242 -8.68 -14.17 -12.46
C TRP A 242 -8.89 -12.75 -11.89
N MET A 243 -8.62 -12.53 -10.60
CA MET A 243 -8.76 -11.21 -9.98
C MET A 243 -7.86 -10.17 -10.67
N THR A 244 -6.61 -10.52 -10.95
CA THR A 244 -5.66 -9.62 -11.64
C THR A 244 -6.07 -9.32 -13.08
N LEU A 245 -6.63 -10.30 -13.81
CA LEU A 245 -7.17 -10.09 -15.15
C LEU A 245 -8.35 -9.11 -15.13
N VAL A 246 -9.29 -9.28 -14.19
CA VAL A 246 -10.43 -8.37 -14.03
C VAL A 246 -9.96 -6.95 -13.66
N ALA A 247 -9.06 -6.80 -12.69
CA ALA A 247 -8.48 -5.50 -12.32
C ALA A 247 -7.74 -4.82 -13.49
N SER A 248 -7.12 -5.59 -14.38
CA SER A 248 -6.44 -5.04 -15.56
C SER A 248 -7.38 -4.60 -16.69
N GLY A 249 -8.69 -4.86 -16.57
CA GLY A 249 -9.66 -4.63 -17.65
C GLY A 249 -9.47 -5.57 -18.84
N SER A 250 -8.79 -6.71 -18.64
CA SER A 250 -8.50 -7.65 -19.72
C SER A 250 -9.74 -8.43 -20.14
N VAL A 251 -10.02 -8.44 -21.44
CA VAL A 251 -11.09 -9.27 -22.05
C VAL A 251 -10.75 -10.77 -21.98
N ARG A 252 -9.49 -11.12 -21.66
CA ARG A 252 -9.01 -12.49 -21.52
C ARG A 252 -9.20 -13.05 -20.10
N ALA A 253 -10.22 -12.62 -19.36
CA ALA A 253 -10.71 -13.39 -18.22
C ALA A 253 -11.24 -14.73 -18.75
N LEU A 254 -10.31 -15.63 -19.06
CA LEU A 254 -10.57 -16.97 -19.56
C LEU A 254 -11.06 -17.82 -18.39
N PRO A 255 -11.94 -18.80 -18.64
CA PRO A 255 -12.31 -19.76 -17.62
C PRO A 255 -11.06 -20.51 -17.18
N LEU A 256 -10.96 -20.76 -15.88
CA LEU A 256 -9.97 -21.64 -15.29
C LEU A 256 -9.74 -22.87 -16.17
N ALA A 257 -8.48 -23.15 -16.49
CA ALA A 257 -8.08 -24.43 -17.03
C ALA A 257 -8.16 -25.49 -15.92
N SER A 258 -9.37 -26.00 -15.66
CA SER A 258 -9.57 -27.35 -15.17
C SER A 258 -10.89 -27.88 -15.73
N GLU A 259 -10.88 -29.13 -16.19
CA GLU A 259 -12.06 -29.86 -16.67
C GLU A 259 -13.10 -30.15 -15.56
N HIS A 260 -13.03 -29.45 -14.44
CA HIS A 260 -14.13 -29.38 -13.48
C HIS A 260 -15.00 -28.20 -13.91
N GLU A 261 -16.09 -28.53 -14.60
CA GLU A 261 -17.19 -27.61 -14.86
C GLU A 261 -17.42 -26.73 -13.62
N MET A 262 -17.07 -25.45 -13.71
CA MET A 262 -17.55 -24.43 -12.78
C MET A 262 -19.06 -24.32 -13.00
N SER A 263 -19.79 -25.27 -12.42
CA SER A 263 -21.23 -25.41 -12.53
C SER A 263 -21.87 -24.20 -11.87
N GLY A 264 -22.41 -23.30 -12.69
CA GLY A 264 -23.16 -22.12 -12.23
C GLY A 264 -22.65 -20.81 -12.82
N VAL A 265 -22.56 -20.70 -14.15
CA VAL A 265 -22.32 -19.40 -14.80
C VAL A 265 -23.54 -18.51 -14.56
N GLU A 266 -23.55 -17.75 -13.47
CA GLU A 266 -24.47 -16.64 -13.31
C GLU A 266 -23.93 -15.45 -14.13
N SER A 267 -24.76 -14.92 -15.02
CA SER A 267 -24.42 -13.79 -15.88
C SER A 267 -24.57 -12.47 -15.12
N SER A 268 -23.92 -12.33 -13.96
CA SER A 268 -23.80 -11.04 -13.29
C SER A 268 -22.50 -10.36 -13.73
N GLY A 269 -22.61 -9.11 -14.17
CA GLY A 269 -21.44 -8.31 -14.53
C GLY A 269 -20.63 -7.94 -13.29
N VAL A 270 -19.37 -7.57 -13.52
CA VAL A 270 -18.43 -7.19 -12.46
C VAL A 270 -17.85 -5.82 -12.80
N SER A 271 -17.74 -4.99 -11.77
CA SER A 271 -17.14 -3.67 -11.85
C SER A 271 -15.87 -3.62 -11.02
N ALA A 272 -14.83 -3.01 -11.58
CA ALA A 272 -13.58 -2.74 -10.89
C ALA A 272 -13.42 -1.23 -10.71
N LEU A 273 -13.24 -0.80 -9.46
CA LEU A 273 -12.93 0.56 -9.07
C LEU A 273 -11.42 0.65 -8.81
N ARG A 274 -10.73 1.57 -9.48
CA ARG A 274 -9.29 1.78 -9.35
C ARG A 274 -8.98 3.15 -8.77
N TRP A 275 -8.14 3.18 -7.75
CA TRP A 275 -7.47 4.39 -7.27
C TRP A 275 -5.98 4.29 -7.57
N HIS A 276 -5.41 5.36 -8.11
CA HIS A 276 -4.00 5.41 -8.51
C HIS A 276 -3.32 6.69 -8.01
N GLY A 277 -2.26 6.57 -7.21
CA GLY A 277 -1.53 7.70 -6.66
C GLY A 277 -0.81 7.37 -5.35
N PHE A 278 -0.89 8.25 -4.36
CA PHE A 278 -0.33 8.03 -3.02
C PHE A 278 -1.46 7.81 -2.01
N ILE A 279 -1.74 6.55 -1.68
CA ILE A 279 -2.92 6.13 -0.92
C ILE A 279 -2.47 5.61 0.46
N PRO A 280 -2.88 6.22 1.59
CA PRO A 280 -2.55 5.73 2.92
C PRO A 280 -3.38 4.51 3.29
N SER A 281 -2.86 3.65 4.17
CA SER A 281 -3.59 2.45 4.66
C SER A 281 -4.94 2.79 5.30
N SER A 282 -5.05 3.95 5.96
CA SER A 282 -6.31 4.44 6.54
C SER A 282 -7.41 4.65 5.49
N PHE A 283 -7.06 5.17 4.31
CA PHE A 283 -8.00 5.29 3.19
C PHE A 283 -8.43 3.91 2.68
N VAL A 284 -7.48 2.98 2.55
CA VAL A 284 -7.78 1.60 2.12
C VAL A 284 -8.74 0.91 3.10
N ILE A 285 -8.54 1.08 4.42
CA ILE A 285 -9.49 0.61 5.45
C ILE A 285 -10.87 1.26 5.25
N GLY A 286 -10.90 2.56 4.97
CA GLY A 286 -12.11 3.30 4.66
C GLY A 286 -12.85 2.83 3.42
N ILE A 287 -12.19 2.15 2.47
CA ILE A 287 -12.82 1.47 1.33
C ILE A 287 -13.28 0.05 1.71
N LEU A 288 -12.41 -0.69 2.41
CA LEU A 288 -12.65 -2.09 2.80
C LEU A 288 -13.87 -2.24 3.72
N LEU A 289 -14.05 -1.33 4.69
CA LEU A 289 -15.16 -1.41 5.65
C LEU A 289 -16.54 -1.27 4.97
N PRO A 290 -16.78 -0.27 4.11
CA PRO A 290 -17.97 -0.23 3.25
C PRO A 290 -18.14 -1.46 2.37
N ALA A 291 -17.07 -1.98 1.76
CA ALA A 291 -17.15 -3.18 0.93
C ALA A 291 -17.63 -4.40 1.71
N LEU A 292 -17.07 -4.63 2.92
CA LEU A 292 -17.50 -5.68 3.84
C LEU A 292 -18.98 -5.56 4.21
N LYS A 293 -19.47 -4.33 4.42
CA LYS A 293 -20.86 -4.06 4.78
C LYS A 293 -21.82 -4.27 3.61
N VAL A 294 -21.48 -3.77 2.43
CA VAL A 294 -22.33 -3.85 1.24
C VAL A 294 -22.38 -5.28 0.70
N CYS A 295 -21.24 -5.98 0.71
CA CYS A 295 -21.10 -7.34 0.19
C CYS A 295 -21.18 -8.40 1.32
N SER A 296 -21.93 -8.13 2.39
CA SER A 296 -21.97 -9.01 3.58
C SER A 296 -22.41 -10.44 3.26
N ASN A 297 -23.37 -10.63 2.36
CA ASN A 297 -23.86 -11.94 1.93
C ASN A 297 -23.31 -12.38 0.55
N ASP A 298 -22.35 -11.64 0.02
CA ASP A 298 -21.79 -11.82 -1.32
C ASP A 298 -20.26 -11.82 -1.28
N TRP A 299 -19.60 -11.68 -2.43
CA TRP A 299 -18.16 -11.60 -2.53
C TRP A 299 -17.66 -10.22 -2.96
N PHE A 300 -16.41 -9.93 -2.65
CA PHE A 300 -15.62 -8.87 -3.28
C PHE A 300 -14.15 -9.26 -3.28
N ALA A 301 -13.36 -8.63 -4.14
CA ALA A 301 -11.91 -8.76 -4.14
C ALA A 301 -11.25 -7.39 -4.12
N MET A 302 -10.12 -7.28 -3.45
CA MET A 302 -9.34 -6.04 -3.37
C MET A 302 -7.88 -6.37 -3.63
N ILE A 303 -7.24 -5.64 -4.54
CA ILE A 303 -5.82 -5.79 -4.88
C ILE A 303 -5.14 -4.48 -4.59
N ALA A 304 -4.00 -4.52 -3.90
CA ALA A 304 -3.19 -3.34 -3.62
C ALA A 304 -1.74 -3.61 -4.03
N THR A 305 -1.12 -2.61 -4.65
CA THR A 305 0.30 -2.62 -5.00
C THR A 305 0.98 -1.39 -4.43
N SER A 306 2.16 -1.58 -3.85
CA SER A 306 3.00 -0.53 -3.26
C SER A 306 4.05 -0.03 -4.26
N PHE A 307 4.71 1.08 -3.93
CA PHE A 307 5.81 1.67 -4.71
C PHE A 307 7.06 0.79 -4.73
N ASP A 308 7.24 -0.07 -3.73
CA ASP A 308 8.37 -0.98 -3.63
C ASP A 308 8.18 -2.31 -4.37
N GLY A 309 7.02 -2.50 -5.01
CA GLY A 309 6.64 -3.73 -5.68
C GLY A 309 6.02 -4.78 -4.77
N SER A 310 5.97 -4.55 -3.45
CA SER A 310 5.12 -5.36 -2.58
C SER A 310 3.65 -5.20 -2.95
N ALA A 311 2.88 -6.26 -2.79
CA ALA A 311 1.48 -6.26 -3.15
C ALA A 311 0.71 -7.24 -2.28
N TYR A 312 -0.60 -7.04 -2.18
CA TYR A 312 -1.49 -8.03 -1.62
C TYR A 312 -2.81 -8.08 -2.39
N ALA A 313 -3.46 -9.24 -2.34
CA ALA A 313 -4.85 -9.40 -2.74
C ALA A 313 -5.64 -9.95 -1.57
N THR A 314 -6.86 -9.46 -1.37
CA THR A 314 -7.80 -10.01 -0.40
C THR A 314 -9.10 -10.32 -1.10
N MET A 315 -9.67 -11.47 -0.82
CA MET A 315 -10.95 -11.86 -1.37
C MET A 315 -11.87 -12.36 -0.27
N LYS A 316 -13.03 -11.74 -0.16
CA LYS A 316 -14.07 -12.14 0.76
C LYS A 316 -15.06 -13.03 0.02
N SER A 317 -15.36 -14.19 0.58
CA SER A 317 -16.48 -15.04 0.16
C SER A 317 -17.16 -15.60 1.40
N GLU A 318 -18.47 -15.38 1.53
CA GLU A 318 -19.23 -15.75 2.74
C GLU A 318 -18.57 -15.18 4.01
N ASP A 319 -18.30 -16.01 5.03
CA ASP A 319 -17.64 -15.60 6.27
C ASP A 319 -16.11 -15.74 6.23
N HIS A 320 -15.56 -16.10 5.06
CA HIS A 320 -14.14 -16.34 4.86
C HIS A 320 -13.48 -15.18 4.12
N ILE A 321 -12.21 -14.97 4.45
CA ILE A 321 -11.32 -14.09 3.71
C ILE A 321 -10.04 -14.82 3.34
N MET A 322 -9.71 -14.75 2.07
CA MET A 322 -8.49 -15.25 1.48
C MET A 322 -7.54 -14.08 1.26
N VAL A 323 -6.26 -14.26 1.60
CA VAL A 323 -5.24 -13.22 1.49
C VAL A 323 -4.02 -13.78 0.77
N TRP A 324 -3.57 -13.08 -0.27
CA TRP A 324 -2.31 -13.31 -0.96
C TRP A 324 -1.37 -12.15 -0.64
N GLU A 325 -0.19 -12.43 -0.09
CA GLU A 325 0.85 -11.43 0.16
C GLU A 325 2.06 -11.70 -0.72
N PHE A 326 2.44 -10.72 -1.52
CA PHE A 326 3.63 -10.71 -2.35
C PHE A 326 4.70 -9.85 -1.70
N THR A 327 5.82 -10.47 -1.37
CA THR A 327 7.02 -9.78 -0.87
C THR A 327 8.19 -10.06 -1.82
N ASP A 328 8.79 -9.01 -2.38
CA ASP A 328 10.05 -9.08 -3.16
C ASP A 328 11.30 -8.92 -2.26
#